data_AF-A0A7W5SDD2-F1
#
_entry.id   AF-A0A7W5SDD2-F1
#
_cell.length_a   1.000
_cell.length_b   1.000
_cell.length_c   1.000
_cell.angle_alpha   90.00
_cell.angle_beta   90.00
_cell.angle_gamma   90.00
#
_symmetry.space_group_name_H-M   'P 1'
#
loop_
_entity.id
_entity.type
_entity.pdbx_description
1 polymer ?
#
loop_
_entity_poly.entity_id
_entity_poly.type
_entity_poly.pdbx_seq_one_letter_code
_entity_poly.pdbx_strand_id
1 'polypeptide(L)'
;MGFTLQRSMERAGSIVDELRAEGIDDLAIQMALDHQEAQRGAGVPVYPLRVICGLDQLDRRTDRSVGQHALALAVAPRNRPGKGGLHITREPVWAKSIQTGSDAEASFPVRLTTATSKAIMNAAYRGHDLGLDACTAARRDKRELTKEEQKLAALTPSGLKILRRLLQEAHYRKGWVMPAYETIAAWTKLGRSTVIRQLKALAAIGLTEWVRRFDYECDREKGSRSKQTSNLYRFALPRWLAKFLKIDAPIPDDERTRREIALEDHAVMLAQTPEAERKRLMPTDAPSRAPLIIAAYRHDRRSLREQQARECHGGTEPQDSSLYMEVDMRNRPSRPMSRP
;
A
#
# COMPACT_ATOMS: atom_id res chain seq x y z
N MET A 1 -32.63 17.39 -43.66
CA MET A 1 -32.88 18.74 -43.12
C MET A 1 -33.58 18.53 -41.77
N GLY A 2 -32.86 18.14 -40.72
CA GLY A 2 -32.12 19.05 -39.85
C GLY A 2 -32.81 19.09 -38.48
N PHE A 3 -32.65 18.03 -37.67
CA PHE A 3 -33.07 18.03 -36.27
C PHE A 3 -32.18 19.01 -35.50
N THR A 4 -32.77 20.11 -35.03
CA THR A 4 -32.12 21.09 -34.17
C THR A 4 -31.83 20.49 -32.80
N LEU A 5 -30.56 20.14 -32.57
CA LEU A 5 -29.98 19.99 -31.24
C LEU A 5 -29.89 21.38 -30.61
N GLN A 6 -30.75 21.68 -29.65
CA GLN A 6 -30.50 22.77 -28.71
C GLN A 6 -30.68 22.34 -27.26
N ARG A 7 -29.53 22.40 -26.57
CA ARG A 7 -29.27 22.72 -25.15
C ARG A 7 -29.80 21.74 -24.09
N SER A 8 -29.06 21.44 -23.02
CA SER A 8 -27.98 22.21 -22.38
C SER A 8 -26.89 21.28 -21.80
N MET A 9 -25.63 21.63 -22.05
CA MET A 9 -24.54 21.33 -21.12
C MET A 9 -24.72 22.24 -19.91
N GLU A 10 -25.44 21.80 -18.89
CA GLU A 10 -25.29 22.38 -17.56
C GLU A 10 -24.03 21.78 -16.92
N ARG A 11 -23.15 22.66 -16.45
CA ARG A 11 -21.95 22.27 -15.70
C ARG A 11 -22.41 21.49 -14.47
N ALA A 12 -22.04 20.21 -14.40
CA ALA A 12 -22.20 19.42 -13.18
C ALA A 12 -21.54 20.19 -12.03
N GLY A 13 -22.33 20.68 -11.07
CA GLY A 13 -21.82 21.21 -9.81
C GLY A 13 -20.99 20.12 -9.12
N SER A 14 -19.96 20.51 -8.38
CA SER A 14 -19.28 19.55 -7.52
C SER A 14 -20.30 19.02 -6.52
N ILE A 15 -20.30 17.72 -6.22
CA ILE A 15 -21.14 17.12 -5.17
C ILE A 15 -20.97 17.87 -3.84
N VAL A 16 -19.79 18.45 -3.59
CA VAL A 16 -19.50 19.31 -2.43
C VAL A 16 -20.33 20.60 -2.45
N ASP A 17 -20.52 21.20 -3.61
CA ASP A 17 -21.30 22.43 -3.77
C ASP A 17 -22.81 22.15 -3.61
N GLU A 18 -23.27 20.96 -4.02
CA GLU A 18 -24.63 20.48 -3.74
C GLU A 18 -24.86 20.28 -2.24
N LEU A 19 -23.90 19.66 -1.53
CA LEU A 19 -23.97 19.47 -0.07
C LEU A 19 -24.02 20.81 0.69
N ARG A 20 -23.26 21.81 0.23
CA ARG A 20 -23.32 23.17 0.79
C ARG A 20 -24.68 23.82 0.53
N ALA A 21 -25.23 23.66 -0.66
CA ALA A 21 -26.54 24.19 -1.03
C ALA A 21 -27.66 23.55 -0.16
N GLU A 22 -27.47 22.32 0.28
CA GLU A 22 -28.37 21.60 1.20
C GLU A 22 -28.12 21.93 2.69
N GLY A 23 -27.21 22.86 2.99
CA GLY A 23 -26.98 23.38 4.33
C GLY A 23 -26.06 22.53 5.20
N ILE A 24 -25.27 21.64 4.61
CA ILE A 24 -24.27 20.87 5.37
C ILE A 24 -23.05 21.74 5.66
N ASP A 25 -22.65 21.75 6.93
CA ASP A 25 -21.47 22.47 7.41
C ASP A 25 -20.17 21.95 6.75
N ASP A 26 -19.26 22.88 6.42
CA ASP A 26 -18.00 22.55 5.75
C ASP A 26 -17.14 21.59 6.60
N LEU A 27 -17.24 21.65 7.93
CA LEU A 27 -16.57 20.70 8.83
C LEU A 27 -17.11 19.28 8.65
N ALA A 28 -18.43 19.12 8.52
CA ALA A 28 -19.07 17.82 8.30
C ALA A 28 -18.72 17.25 6.91
N ILE A 29 -18.65 18.11 5.88
CA ILE A 29 -18.19 17.73 4.54
C ILE A 29 -16.74 17.25 4.60
N GLN A 30 -15.86 17.96 5.31
CA GLN A 30 -14.46 17.57 5.45
C GLN A 30 -14.33 16.24 6.20
N MET A 31 -15.08 16.04 7.28
CA MET A 31 -15.09 14.76 8.01
C MET A 31 -15.60 13.61 7.13
N ALA A 32 -16.58 13.86 6.26
CA ALA A 32 -17.07 12.85 5.31
C ALA A 32 -16.03 12.52 4.23
N LEU A 33 -15.29 13.51 3.73
CA LEU A 33 -14.17 13.31 2.80
C LEU A 33 -13.04 12.51 3.45
N ASP A 34 -12.66 12.87 4.68
CA ASP A 34 -11.65 12.14 5.47
C ASP A 34 -12.10 10.69 5.71
N HIS A 35 -13.39 10.47 5.96
CA HIS A 35 -13.97 9.13 6.07
C HIS A 35 -13.88 8.36 4.74
N GLN A 36 -14.17 8.99 3.60
CA GLN A 36 -13.96 8.37 2.29
C GLN A 36 -12.49 8.05 2.02
N GLU A 37 -11.57 8.94 2.37
CA GLU A 37 -10.13 8.71 2.26
C GLU A 37 -9.66 7.57 3.16
N ALA A 38 -10.21 7.47 4.37
CA ALA A 38 -9.99 6.34 5.26
C ALA A 38 -10.54 5.04 4.66
N GLN A 39 -11.73 5.06 4.04
CA GLN A 39 -12.29 3.90 3.33
C GLN A 39 -11.40 3.49 2.14
N ARG A 40 -10.93 4.45 1.34
CA ARG A 40 -9.96 4.21 0.25
C ARG A 40 -8.64 3.64 0.77
N GLY A 41 -8.15 4.15 1.89
CA GLY A 41 -6.93 3.68 2.55
C GLY A 41 -7.07 2.30 3.20
N ALA A 42 -8.26 1.98 3.70
CA ALA A 42 -8.60 0.69 4.29
C ALA A 42 -9.02 -0.36 3.23
N GLY A 43 -9.24 0.06 1.99
CA GLY A 43 -9.71 -0.81 0.89
C GLY A 43 -11.16 -1.27 1.06
N VAL A 44 -11.96 -0.57 1.84
CA VAL A 44 -13.40 -0.85 2.07
C VAL A 44 -14.22 -0.11 1.00
N PRO A 45 -15.41 -0.60 0.60
CA PRO A 45 -16.32 0.16 -0.25
C PRO A 45 -16.50 1.59 0.23
N VAL A 46 -16.30 2.55 -0.68
CA VAL A 46 -16.40 3.98 -0.37
C VAL A 46 -17.85 4.40 -0.50
N TYR A 47 -18.44 4.85 0.60
CA TYR A 47 -19.83 5.34 0.57
C TYR A 47 -19.89 6.73 -0.08
N PRO A 48 -20.97 7.07 -0.81
CA PRO A 48 -21.19 8.42 -1.33
C PRO A 48 -21.22 9.46 -0.21
N LEU A 49 -20.74 10.69 -0.47
CA LEU A 49 -20.69 11.74 0.55
C LEU A 49 -22.07 12.06 1.13
N ARG A 50 -23.11 12.11 0.29
CA ARG A 50 -24.50 12.36 0.72
C ARG A 50 -25.00 11.31 1.73
N VAL A 51 -24.58 10.06 1.57
CA VAL A 51 -24.91 8.96 2.50
C VAL A 51 -24.14 9.10 3.82
N ILE A 52 -22.84 9.44 3.75
CA ILE A 52 -22.01 9.65 4.95
C ILE A 52 -22.51 10.85 5.76
N CYS A 53 -22.95 11.90 5.06
CA CYS A 53 -23.55 13.09 5.66
C CYS A 53 -25.02 12.90 6.10
N GLY A 54 -25.60 11.71 5.88
CA GLY A 54 -26.94 11.35 6.38
C GLY A 54 -28.11 11.95 5.61
N LEU A 55 -27.89 12.52 4.42
CA LEU A 55 -28.95 13.08 3.57
C LEU A 55 -29.71 12.00 2.81
N ASP A 56 -28.98 11.02 2.31
CA ASP A 56 -29.54 9.88 1.60
C ASP A 56 -29.50 8.65 2.51
N GLN A 57 -30.60 7.91 2.57
CA GLN A 57 -30.55 6.57 3.16
C GLN A 57 -29.65 5.69 2.30
N LEU A 58 -28.84 4.84 2.94
CA LEU A 58 -28.12 3.79 2.22
C LEU A 58 -29.18 2.93 1.53
N ASP A 59 -29.28 3.09 0.21
CA ASP A 59 -30.24 2.34 -0.58
C ASP A 59 -29.98 0.85 -0.32
N ARG A 60 -31.01 0.02 -0.10
CA ARG A 60 -30.83 -1.44 -0.01
C ARG A 60 -30.21 -1.99 -1.30
N ARG A 61 -30.26 -1.22 -2.40
CA ARG A 61 -29.52 -1.45 -3.65
C ARG A 61 -28.00 -1.26 -3.52
N THR A 62 -27.50 -0.38 -2.63
CA THR A 62 -26.06 -0.24 -2.36
C THR A 62 -25.47 -1.41 -1.57
N ASP A 63 -26.28 -2.13 -0.80
CA ASP A 63 -25.89 -3.41 -0.18
C ASP A 63 -25.67 -4.50 -1.25
N ARG A 64 -26.29 -4.36 -2.43
CA ARG A 64 -26.01 -5.17 -3.64
C ARG A 64 -24.86 -4.61 -4.50
N SER A 65 -24.38 -3.38 -4.22
CA SER A 65 -23.29 -2.76 -5.00
C SER A 65 -21.91 -3.30 -4.61
N VAL A 66 -21.79 -3.82 -3.39
CA VAL A 66 -20.63 -4.54 -2.91
C VAL A 66 -20.91 -5.99 -3.14
N GLY A 67 -20.33 -6.58 -4.18
CA GLY A 67 -20.61 -7.98 -4.46
C GLY A 67 -20.12 -8.92 -3.35
N GLN A 68 -20.62 -10.15 -3.42
CA GLN A 68 -20.45 -11.16 -2.38
C GLN A 68 -18.98 -11.43 -2.07
N HIS A 69 -18.11 -11.39 -3.08
CA HIS A 69 -16.67 -11.64 -2.89
C HIS A 69 -16.00 -10.45 -2.20
N ALA A 70 -16.29 -9.21 -2.61
CA ALA A 70 -15.75 -8.02 -1.96
C ALA A 70 -16.17 -7.94 -0.48
N LEU A 71 -17.44 -8.24 -0.18
CA LEU A 71 -17.96 -8.26 1.19
C LEU A 71 -17.26 -9.32 2.05
N ALA A 72 -17.10 -10.53 1.50
CA ALA A 72 -16.37 -11.64 2.11
C ALA A 72 -14.95 -11.24 2.53
N LEU A 73 -14.22 -10.52 1.67
CA LEU A 73 -12.86 -10.09 1.96
C LEU A 73 -12.77 -8.86 2.89
N ALA A 74 -13.82 -8.02 2.92
CA ALA A 74 -13.86 -6.79 3.72
C ALA A 74 -14.08 -7.06 5.22
N VAL A 75 -14.67 -8.20 5.60
CA VAL A 75 -14.84 -8.61 7.01
C VAL A 75 -13.46 -8.94 7.61
N ALA A 76 -12.82 -7.92 8.18
CA ALA A 76 -11.46 -8.01 8.69
C ALA A 76 -11.35 -9.01 9.87
N PRO A 77 -10.28 -9.83 9.95
CA PRO A 77 -9.87 -10.40 11.22
C PRO A 77 -9.44 -9.25 12.16
N ARG A 78 -10.19 -9.05 13.25
CA ARG A 78 -9.79 -8.12 14.32
C ARG A 78 -8.58 -8.70 15.06
N ASN A 79 -7.40 -8.17 14.78
CA ASN A 79 -6.23 -8.43 15.62
C ASN A 79 -6.32 -7.52 16.85
N ARG A 80 -6.31 -8.10 18.05
CA ARG A 80 -6.16 -7.31 19.28
C ARG A 80 -4.70 -6.88 19.35
N PRO A 81 -4.38 -5.58 19.37
CA PRO A 81 -2.99 -5.16 19.53
C PRO A 81 -2.50 -5.66 20.90
N GLY A 82 -1.43 -6.46 20.89
CA GLY A 82 -0.67 -6.73 22.11
C GLY A 82 -0.18 -5.40 22.67
N LYS A 83 -0.50 -5.11 23.94
CA LYS A 83 0.05 -3.93 24.63
C LYS A 83 1.55 -4.13 24.79
N GLY A 84 2.36 -3.41 24.01
CA GLY A 84 3.79 -3.31 24.24
C GLY A 84 4.06 -2.62 25.57
N GLY A 85 4.73 -3.30 26.49
CA GLY A 85 5.16 -2.74 27.77
C GLY A 85 6.33 -1.76 27.61
N LEU A 86 6.47 -0.85 28.57
CA LEU A 86 7.66 0.00 28.70
C LEU A 86 8.89 -0.84 29.05
N HIS A 87 10.00 -0.57 28.36
CA HIS A 87 11.25 -1.31 28.50
C HIS A 87 11.90 -1.06 29.89
N ILE A 88 12.14 -2.13 30.66
CA ILE A 88 12.39 -2.11 32.12
C ILE A 88 13.81 -1.63 32.50
N THR A 89 14.78 -1.62 31.59
CA THR A 89 16.21 -1.76 31.94
C THR A 89 16.99 -0.49 32.26
N ARG A 90 16.40 0.72 32.21
CA ARG A 90 17.05 2.00 32.58
C ARG A 90 18.40 2.36 31.89
N GLU A 91 18.94 1.52 31.00
CA GLU A 91 20.09 1.83 30.13
C GLU A 91 19.61 2.42 28.79
N PRO A 92 20.31 3.42 28.21
CA PRO A 92 19.85 4.13 27.03
C PRO A 92 20.03 3.28 25.76
N VAL A 93 18.96 2.60 25.35
CA VAL A 93 18.82 2.05 23.98
C VAL A 93 18.38 3.18 23.04
N TRP A 94 18.93 3.21 21.84
CA TRP A 94 18.52 4.21 20.84
C TRP A 94 17.05 3.98 20.44
N ALA A 95 16.30 5.06 20.31
CA ALA A 95 14.91 4.99 19.87
C ALA A 95 14.81 4.27 18.50
N LYS A 96 13.77 3.45 18.33
CA LYS A 96 13.49 2.64 17.14
C LYS A 96 14.50 1.51 16.86
N SER A 97 15.37 1.16 17.82
CA SER A 97 16.13 -0.09 17.74
C SER A 97 15.19 -1.30 17.85
N ILE A 98 15.50 -2.36 17.13
CA ILE A 98 14.76 -3.63 17.13
C ILE A 98 15.48 -4.64 18.03
N GLN A 99 14.71 -5.43 18.79
CA GLN A 99 15.28 -6.49 19.61
C GLN A 99 15.74 -7.65 18.74
N THR A 100 16.93 -8.19 19.02
CA THR A 100 17.41 -9.41 18.40
C THR A 100 16.50 -10.60 18.71
N GLY A 101 16.21 -11.42 17.70
CA GLY A 101 15.30 -12.56 17.78
C GLY A 101 13.82 -12.20 17.68
N SER A 102 13.48 -10.91 17.52
CA SER A 102 12.07 -10.51 17.39
C SER A 102 11.53 -10.76 15.98
N ASP A 103 10.21 -10.93 15.86
CA ASP A 103 9.52 -11.06 14.56
C ASP A 103 9.75 -9.83 13.66
N ALA A 104 9.87 -8.65 14.27
CA ALA A 104 10.21 -7.42 13.57
C ALA A 104 11.60 -7.49 12.92
N GLU A 105 12.57 -8.11 13.59
CA GLU A 105 13.89 -8.36 13.00
C GLU A 105 13.80 -9.36 11.84
N ALA A 106 13.09 -10.46 12.03
CA ALA A 106 12.96 -11.52 11.02
C ALA A 106 12.27 -11.04 9.74
N SER A 107 11.34 -10.07 9.86
CA SER A 107 10.62 -9.48 8.73
C SER A 107 11.40 -8.42 7.95
N PHE A 108 12.45 -7.85 8.55
CA PHE A 108 13.20 -6.74 7.95
C PHE A 108 14.09 -7.13 6.74
N PRO A 109 14.90 -8.21 6.77
CA PRO A 109 15.82 -8.52 5.68
C PRO A 109 15.05 -8.97 4.44
N VAL A 110 15.42 -8.40 3.29
CA VAL A 110 14.87 -8.79 2.00
C VAL A 110 15.92 -9.61 1.26
N ARG A 111 15.54 -10.82 0.84
CA ARG A 111 16.41 -11.65 0.00
C ARG A 111 16.56 -10.99 -1.36
N LEU A 112 17.79 -10.68 -1.74
CA LEU A 112 18.11 -10.12 -3.05
C LEU A 112 18.42 -11.22 -4.05
N THR A 113 17.85 -11.11 -5.25
CA THR A 113 18.29 -11.92 -6.39
C THR A 113 19.55 -11.31 -7.01
N THR A 114 20.28 -12.10 -7.79
CA THR A 114 21.46 -11.59 -8.51
C THR A 114 21.08 -10.47 -9.47
N ALA A 115 19.92 -10.57 -10.12
CA ALA A 115 19.40 -9.55 -11.01
C ALA A 115 19.08 -8.23 -10.27
N THR A 116 18.43 -8.30 -9.11
CA THR A 116 18.11 -7.10 -8.32
C THR A 116 19.37 -6.44 -7.78
N SER A 117 20.34 -7.22 -7.30
CA SER A 117 21.63 -6.69 -6.84
C SER A 117 22.40 -5.98 -7.96
N LYS A 118 22.42 -6.57 -9.16
CA LYS A 118 23.02 -5.95 -10.36
C LYS A 118 22.28 -4.68 -10.76
N ALA A 119 20.95 -4.67 -10.72
CA ALA A 119 20.15 -3.48 -11.03
C ALA A 119 20.44 -2.33 -10.05
N ILE A 120 20.53 -2.62 -8.75
CA ILE A 120 20.89 -1.64 -7.70
C ILE A 120 22.29 -1.07 -7.97
N MET A 121 23.29 -1.92 -8.24
CA MET A 121 24.64 -1.43 -8.52
C MET A 121 24.71 -0.60 -9.81
N ASN A 122 24.06 -1.05 -10.89
CA ASN A 122 24.03 -0.29 -12.15
C ASN A 122 23.35 1.07 -11.98
N ALA A 123 22.26 1.12 -11.21
CA ALA A 123 21.58 2.36 -10.87
C ALA A 123 22.48 3.28 -10.04
N ALA A 124 23.21 2.74 -9.07
CA ALA A 124 24.14 3.52 -8.25
C ALA A 124 25.30 4.11 -9.09
N TYR A 125 25.86 3.34 -10.02
CA TYR A 125 26.90 3.82 -10.95
C TYR A 125 26.38 4.94 -11.85
N ARG A 126 25.25 4.70 -12.54
CA ARG A 126 24.64 5.73 -13.40
C ARG A 126 24.22 6.98 -12.60
N GLY A 127 23.70 6.80 -11.39
CA GLY A 127 23.34 7.89 -10.50
C GLY A 127 24.54 8.72 -10.07
N HIS A 128 25.67 8.08 -9.75
CA HIS A 128 26.92 8.77 -9.44
C HIS A 128 27.40 9.62 -10.62
N ASP A 129 27.44 9.05 -11.83
CA ASP A 129 27.92 9.75 -13.02
C ASP A 129 27.02 10.94 -13.36
N LEU A 130 25.70 10.77 -13.31
CA LEU A 130 24.74 11.87 -13.47
C LEU A 130 24.87 12.94 -12.37
N GLY A 131 25.23 12.56 -11.15
CA GLY A 131 25.51 13.51 -10.07
C GLY A 131 26.73 14.39 -10.39
N LEU A 132 27.78 13.80 -10.96
CA LEU A 132 28.97 14.54 -11.40
C LEU A 132 28.66 15.45 -12.59
N ASP A 133 27.90 14.96 -13.57
CA ASP A 133 27.47 15.75 -14.73
C ASP A 133 26.60 16.92 -14.29
N ALA A 134 25.66 16.69 -13.36
CA ALA A 134 24.81 17.73 -12.79
C ALA A 134 25.63 18.79 -12.05
N CYS A 135 26.63 18.40 -11.25
CA CYS A 135 27.54 19.35 -10.59
C CYS A 135 28.31 20.19 -11.61
N THR A 136 28.75 19.58 -12.71
CA THR A 136 29.50 20.26 -13.76
C THR A 136 28.62 21.25 -14.51
N ALA A 137 27.41 20.84 -14.90
CA ALA A 137 26.42 21.70 -15.54
C ALA A 137 25.99 22.85 -14.61
N ALA A 138 25.73 22.57 -13.33
CA ALA A 138 25.36 23.58 -12.34
C ALA A 138 26.41 24.68 -12.18
N ARG A 139 27.71 24.31 -12.17
CA ARG A 139 28.81 25.28 -12.15
C ARG A 139 28.90 26.11 -13.43
N ARG A 140 28.73 25.47 -14.61
CA ARG A 140 28.78 26.13 -15.91
C ARG A 140 27.62 27.14 -16.06
N ASP A 141 26.42 26.71 -15.72
CA ASP A 141 25.19 27.46 -15.94
C ASP A 141 24.84 28.38 -14.74
N LYS A 142 25.70 28.41 -13.71
CA LYS A 142 25.53 29.17 -12.45
C LYS A 142 24.15 28.94 -11.79
N ARG A 143 23.65 27.70 -11.85
CA ARG A 143 22.39 27.28 -11.22
C ARG A 143 22.62 26.45 -9.98
N GLU A 144 21.60 26.35 -9.13
CA GLU A 144 21.60 25.40 -8.03
C GLU A 144 21.25 23.98 -8.51
N LEU A 145 21.73 22.98 -7.76
CA LEU A 145 21.35 21.59 -7.96
C LEU A 145 19.94 21.35 -7.44
N THR A 146 19.13 20.60 -8.18
CA THR A 146 17.84 20.10 -7.70
C THR A 146 18.04 19.15 -6.51
N LYS A 147 16.98 18.93 -5.71
CA LYS A 147 17.05 18.03 -4.54
C LYS A 147 17.50 16.60 -4.91
N GLU A 148 17.13 16.12 -6.09
CA GLU A 148 17.53 14.79 -6.58
C GLU A 148 18.99 14.76 -7.01
N GLU A 149 19.43 15.77 -7.78
CA GLU A 149 20.84 15.93 -8.17
C GLU A 149 21.75 16.09 -6.95
N GLN A 150 21.33 16.81 -5.91
CA GLN A 150 22.08 16.95 -4.66
C GLN A 150 22.29 15.60 -3.96
N LYS A 151 21.27 14.73 -3.93
CA LYS A 151 21.39 13.37 -3.37
C LYS A 151 22.38 12.54 -4.18
N LEU A 152 22.31 12.60 -5.50
CA LEU A 152 23.21 11.88 -6.39
C LEU A 152 24.65 12.39 -6.30
N ALA A 153 24.84 13.71 -6.23
CA ALA A 153 26.15 14.35 -6.06
C ALA A 153 26.82 14.01 -4.71
N ALA A 154 26.04 13.70 -3.67
CA ALA A 154 26.56 13.27 -2.38
C ALA A 154 27.13 11.84 -2.40
N LEU A 155 26.78 11.02 -3.41
CA LEU A 155 27.33 9.69 -3.60
C LEU A 155 28.74 9.80 -4.18
N THR A 156 29.70 9.14 -3.53
CA THR A 156 31.09 9.14 -3.99
C THR A 156 31.56 7.73 -4.36
N PRO A 157 32.76 7.57 -4.96
CA PRO A 157 33.34 6.24 -5.20
C PRO A 157 33.47 5.40 -3.93
N SER A 158 33.66 6.03 -2.76
CA SER A 158 33.64 5.34 -1.47
C SER A 158 32.26 4.76 -1.13
N GLY A 159 31.19 5.48 -1.43
CA GLY A 159 29.81 4.99 -1.26
C GLY A 159 29.50 3.82 -2.17
N LEU A 160 29.95 3.87 -3.43
CA LEU A 160 29.83 2.75 -4.37
C LEU A 160 30.59 1.51 -3.89
N LYS A 161 31.79 1.70 -3.31
CA LYS A 161 32.59 0.61 -2.72
C LYS A 161 31.88 -0.04 -1.53
N ILE A 162 31.29 0.77 -0.64
CA ILE A 162 30.52 0.30 0.51
C ILE A 162 29.28 -0.47 0.04
N LEU A 163 28.49 0.10 -0.88
CA LEU A 163 27.29 -0.54 -1.41
C LEU A 163 27.61 -1.89 -2.06
N ARG A 164 28.65 -1.94 -2.88
CA ARG A 164 29.12 -3.18 -3.51
C ARG A 164 29.42 -4.26 -2.47
N ARG A 165 30.18 -3.92 -1.43
CA ARG A 165 30.54 -4.89 -0.38
C ARG A 165 29.30 -5.37 0.37
N LEU A 166 28.39 -4.47 0.72
CA LEU A 166 27.17 -4.81 1.45
C LEU A 166 26.24 -5.71 0.62
N LEU A 167 26.12 -5.46 -0.69
CA LEU A 167 25.32 -6.31 -1.58
C LEU A 167 25.94 -7.70 -1.79
N GLN A 168 27.27 -7.83 -1.78
CA GLN A 168 27.95 -9.13 -1.78
C GLN A 168 27.62 -9.91 -0.50
N GLU A 169 27.68 -9.26 0.66
CA GLU A 169 27.28 -9.87 1.94
C GLU A 169 25.79 -10.22 1.96
N ALA A 170 24.93 -9.38 1.38
CA ALA A 170 23.51 -9.65 1.25
C ALA A 170 23.24 -10.93 0.44
N HIS A 171 24.00 -11.13 -0.64
CA HIS A 171 23.90 -12.34 -1.43
C HIS A 171 24.33 -13.57 -0.64
N TYR A 172 25.51 -13.52 0.00
CA TYR A 172 26.07 -14.63 0.77
C TYR A 172 25.19 -15.02 1.97
N ARG A 173 24.67 -14.02 2.70
CA ARG A 173 23.87 -14.20 3.91
C ARG A 173 22.36 -14.23 3.64
N LYS A 174 21.93 -14.39 2.38
CA LYS A 174 20.51 -14.46 1.98
C LYS A 174 19.67 -13.26 2.48
N GLY A 175 20.26 -12.07 2.55
CA GLY A 175 19.63 -10.84 3.03
C GLY A 175 19.99 -10.43 4.46
N TRP A 176 20.56 -11.33 5.27
CA TRP A 176 20.93 -11.07 6.66
C TRP A 176 22.26 -10.33 6.78
N VAL A 177 22.25 -9.04 6.47
CA VAL A 177 23.45 -8.19 6.53
C VAL A 177 23.50 -7.48 7.87
N MET A 178 24.33 -8.00 8.79
CA MET A 178 24.43 -7.49 10.16
C MET A 178 25.81 -6.91 10.60
N PRO A 179 26.57 -6.18 9.75
CA PRO A 179 27.87 -5.64 10.13
C PRO A 179 27.77 -4.40 11.04
N ALA A 180 28.71 -4.28 11.98
CA ALA A 180 28.96 -3.01 12.66
C ALA A 180 29.67 -2.02 11.72
N TYR A 181 29.68 -0.72 12.07
CA TYR A 181 30.39 0.27 11.26
C TYR A 181 31.89 -0.04 11.12
N GLU A 182 32.51 -0.59 12.16
CA GLU A 182 33.92 -1.01 12.13
C GLU A 182 34.16 -2.17 11.17
N THR A 183 33.22 -3.10 11.09
CA THR A 183 33.28 -4.22 10.15
C THR A 183 33.24 -3.72 8.70
N ILE A 184 32.36 -2.75 8.40
CA ILE A 184 32.29 -2.13 7.07
C ILE A 184 33.58 -1.35 6.76
N ALA A 185 34.10 -0.61 7.74
CA ALA A 185 35.36 0.12 7.63
C ALA A 185 36.53 -0.82 7.30
N ALA A 186 36.65 -1.94 8.01
CA ALA A 186 37.66 -2.96 7.77
C ALA A 186 37.52 -3.58 6.36
N TRP A 187 36.32 -3.97 5.94
CA TRP A 187 36.11 -4.55 4.60
C TRP A 187 36.44 -3.59 3.46
N THR A 188 36.15 -2.30 3.64
CA THR A 188 36.29 -1.30 2.60
C THR A 188 37.61 -0.54 2.67
N LYS A 189 38.41 -0.75 3.73
CA LYS A 189 39.62 0.04 4.03
C LYS A 189 39.32 1.55 4.04
N LEU A 190 38.19 1.93 4.64
CA LEU A 190 37.75 3.32 4.77
C LEU A 190 37.67 3.70 6.26
N GLY A 191 37.86 4.98 6.57
CA GLY A 191 37.64 5.46 7.93
C GLY A 191 36.17 5.39 8.36
N ARG A 192 35.91 5.17 9.66
CA ARG A 192 34.57 5.08 10.25
C ARG A 192 33.68 6.29 9.88
N SER A 193 34.23 7.50 9.91
CA SER A 193 33.51 8.73 9.56
C SER A 193 33.05 8.74 8.10
N THR A 194 33.89 8.28 7.18
CA THR A 194 33.56 8.12 5.75
C THR A 194 32.46 7.08 5.57
N VAL A 195 32.54 5.94 6.26
CA VAL A 195 31.49 4.92 6.22
C VAL A 195 30.14 5.51 6.65
N ILE A 196 30.09 6.19 7.79
CA ILE A 196 28.85 6.81 8.29
C ILE A 196 28.31 7.85 7.29
N ARG A 197 29.17 8.72 6.74
CA ARG A 197 28.77 9.73 5.75
C ARG A 197 28.16 9.08 4.51
N GLN A 198 28.80 8.05 3.98
CA GLN A 198 28.35 7.40 2.76
C GLN A 198 27.11 6.53 2.98
N LEU A 199 26.96 5.88 4.14
CA LEU A 199 25.71 5.19 4.49
C LEU A 199 24.53 6.18 4.52
N LYS A 200 24.72 7.37 5.11
CA LYS A 200 23.70 8.44 5.08
C LYS A 200 23.36 8.88 3.65
N ALA A 201 24.35 9.04 2.77
CA ALA A 201 24.11 9.37 1.37
C ALA A 201 23.31 8.27 0.64
N LEU A 202 23.71 7.00 0.82
CA LEU A 202 22.99 5.84 0.24
C LEU A 202 21.54 5.76 0.75
N ALA A 203 21.30 6.05 2.03
CA ALA A 203 19.94 6.09 2.59
C ALA A 203 19.13 7.31 2.13
N ALA A 204 19.76 8.47 1.94
CA ALA A 204 19.09 9.65 1.39
C ALA A 204 18.61 9.42 -0.05
N ILE A 205 19.36 8.63 -0.82
CA ILE A 205 18.94 8.15 -2.13
C ILE A 205 17.83 7.08 -1.99
N GLY A 206 17.92 6.23 -0.97
CA GLY A 206 17.00 5.12 -0.73
C GLY A 206 17.52 3.76 -1.24
N LEU A 207 18.82 3.67 -1.54
CA LEU A 207 19.48 2.42 -1.95
C LEU A 207 19.71 1.47 -0.77
N THR A 208 19.79 2.02 0.44
CA THR A 208 19.92 1.25 1.67
C THR A 208 19.08 1.84 2.78
N GLU A 209 18.61 0.98 3.67
CA GLU A 209 18.00 1.34 4.93
C GLU A 209 18.61 0.45 6.01
N TRP A 210 18.79 0.98 7.21
CA TRP A 210 19.27 0.16 8.31
C TRP A 210 18.53 0.46 9.61
N VAL A 211 18.41 -0.58 10.42
CA VAL A 211 17.87 -0.49 11.76
C VAL A 211 18.94 -0.94 12.75
N ARG A 212 18.97 -0.25 13.89
CA ARG A 212 19.83 -0.59 15.01
C ARG A 212 19.24 -1.78 15.75
N ARG A 213 20.08 -2.70 16.21
CA ARG A 213 19.63 -3.86 16.99
C ARG A 213 20.08 -3.76 18.43
N PHE A 214 19.33 -4.34 19.35
CA PHE A 214 19.77 -4.52 20.72
C PHE A 214 19.48 -5.93 21.19
N ASP A 215 20.37 -6.45 22.04
CA ASP A 215 20.19 -7.71 22.74
C ASP A 215 19.65 -7.41 24.14
N TYR A 216 18.70 -8.22 24.58
CA TYR A 216 18.21 -8.23 25.95
C TYR A 216 18.91 -9.35 26.71
N GLU A 217 19.74 -8.99 27.68
CA GLU A 217 20.48 -9.93 28.51
C GLU A 217 19.84 -9.95 29.90
N CYS A 218 19.51 -11.15 30.40
CA CYS A 218 18.98 -11.34 31.75
C CYS A 218 20.00 -12.11 32.58
N ASP A 219 20.76 -11.39 33.39
CA ASP A 219 21.73 -11.97 34.32
C ASP A 219 21.14 -12.02 35.74
N ARG A 220 21.33 -13.13 36.45
CA ARG A 220 20.83 -13.33 37.83
C ARG A 220 21.50 -12.38 38.82
N GLU A 221 22.76 -12.00 38.58
CA GLU A 221 23.52 -11.13 39.49
C GLU A 221 23.36 -9.64 39.16
N LYS A 222 23.30 -9.30 37.88
CA LYS A 222 23.35 -7.92 37.39
C LYS A 222 22.01 -7.33 36.94
N GLY A 223 20.95 -8.15 36.97
CA GLY A 223 19.60 -7.80 36.51
C GLY A 223 19.50 -7.77 34.98
N SER A 224 18.30 -7.48 34.48
CA SER A 224 18.06 -7.37 33.03
C SER A 224 18.65 -6.08 32.46
N ARG A 225 19.41 -6.20 31.36
CA ARG A 225 20.07 -5.09 30.66
C ARG A 225 19.85 -5.19 29.16
N SER A 226 19.88 -4.05 28.48
CA SER A 226 19.81 -4.01 27.02
C SER A 226 21.08 -3.43 26.46
N LYS A 227 21.75 -4.22 25.62
CA LYS A 227 23.01 -3.86 25.00
C LYS A 227 22.81 -3.62 23.51
N GLN A 228 23.30 -2.48 23.03
CA GLN A 228 23.30 -2.18 21.61
C GLN A 228 24.23 -3.15 20.86
N THR A 229 23.70 -3.79 19.81
CA THR A 229 24.40 -4.77 18.98
C THR A 229 24.73 -4.15 17.62
N SER A 230 24.98 -4.97 16.60
CA SER A 230 25.22 -4.53 15.24
C SER A 230 23.95 -3.99 14.56
N ASN A 231 24.11 -3.33 13.42
CA ASN A 231 22.99 -2.86 12.62
C ASN A 231 22.54 -3.95 11.66
N LEU A 232 21.27 -3.91 11.24
CA LEU A 232 20.72 -4.71 10.16
C LEU A 232 20.45 -3.83 8.94
N TYR A 233 20.89 -4.27 7.76
CA TYR A 233 20.74 -3.49 6.52
C TYR A 233 19.80 -4.17 5.54
N ARG A 234 19.01 -3.34 4.86
CA ARG A 234 18.12 -3.67 3.75
C ARG A 234 18.52 -2.85 2.52
N PHE A 235 18.30 -3.40 1.33
CA PHE A 235 18.59 -2.75 0.06
C PHE A 235 17.38 -2.81 -0.86
N ALA A 236 17.17 -1.74 -1.59
CA ALA A 236 16.11 -1.64 -2.59
C ALA A 236 16.54 -0.65 -3.68
N LEU A 237 15.95 -0.78 -4.87
CA LEU A 237 16.04 0.26 -5.90
C LEU A 237 14.82 1.18 -5.74
N PRO A 238 15.00 2.43 -5.30
CA PRO A 238 13.86 3.32 -5.10
C PRO A 238 13.24 3.72 -6.44
N ARG A 239 11.90 3.77 -6.50
CA ARG A 239 11.14 4.07 -7.72
C ARG A 239 11.53 5.40 -8.38
N TRP A 240 11.79 6.43 -7.58
CA TRP A 240 12.18 7.74 -8.12
C TRP A 240 13.52 7.64 -8.89
N LEU A 241 14.50 6.91 -8.36
CA LEU A 241 15.79 6.72 -9.01
C LEU A 241 15.64 5.87 -10.27
N ALA A 242 14.82 4.81 -10.22
CA ALA A 242 14.54 3.98 -11.38
C ALA A 242 13.90 4.79 -12.53
N LYS A 243 12.97 5.69 -12.21
CA LYS A 243 12.35 6.63 -13.16
C LYS A 243 13.34 7.68 -13.66
N PHE A 244 14.10 8.29 -12.76
CA PHE A 244 15.11 9.31 -13.08
C PHE A 244 16.15 8.76 -14.07
N LEU A 245 16.59 7.52 -13.84
CA LEU A 245 17.54 6.83 -14.71
C LEU A 245 16.91 6.15 -15.94
N LYS A 246 15.58 6.26 -16.11
CA LYS A 246 14.80 5.57 -17.15
C LYS A 246 15.11 4.06 -17.22
N ILE A 247 15.38 3.46 -16.07
CA ILE A 247 15.59 2.00 -15.91
C ILE A 247 14.23 1.31 -15.81
N ASP A 248 13.24 2.00 -15.22
CA ASP A 248 11.87 1.51 -15.12
C ASP A 248 11.23 1.57 -16.51
N ALA A 249 11.32 0.47 -17.26
CA ALA A 249 10.47 0.26 -18.42
C ALA A 249 9.05 -0.02 -17.90
N PRO A 250 8.01 0.61 -18.48
CA PRO A 250 6.65 0.27 -18.09
C PRO A 250 6.44 -1.24 -18.26
N ILE A 251 5.78 -1.86 -17.29
CA ILE A 251 5.37 -3.26 -17.40
C ILE A 251 4.53 -3.38 -18.69
N PRO A 252 4.84 -4.34 -19.59
CA PRO A 252 4.02 -4.58 -20.77
C PRO A 252 2.55 -4.73 -20.40
N ASP A 253 1.65 -4.18 -21.22
CA ASP A 253 0.22 -4.17 -20.90
C ASP A 253 -0.36 -5.58 -20.76
N ASP A 254 0.17 -6.55 -21.51
CA ASP A 254 -0.19 -7.97 -21.38
C ASP A 254 0.14 -8.53 -19.98
N GLU A 255 1.33 -8.22 -19.46
CA GLU A 255 1.77 -8.67 -18.14
C GLU A 255 1.01 -7.94 -17.03
N ARG A 256 0.63 -6.68 -17.24
CA ARG A 256 -0.25 -5.95 -16.32
C ARG A 256 -1.61 -6.63 -16.25
N THR A 257 -2.22 -6.90 -17.40
CA THR A 257 -3.51 -7.57 -17.51
C THR A 257 -3.47 -8.96 -16.87
N ARG A 258 -2.41 -9.74 -17.14
CA ARG A 258 -2.18 -11.05 -16.52
C ARG A 258 -2.13 -10.98 -14.99
N ARG A 259 -1.43 -9.99 -14.43
CA ARG A 259 -1.34 -9.80 -12.98
C ARG A 259 -2.67 -9.40 -12.37
N GLU A 260 -3.43 -8.54 -13.05
CA GLU A 260 -4.76 -8.14 -12.60
C GLU A 260 -5.72 -9.32 -12.58
N ILE A 261 -5.75 -10.14 -13.63
CA ILE A 261 -6.54 -11.38 -13.69
C ILE A 261 -6.13 -12.34 -12.57
N ALA A 262 -4.83 -12.61 -12.41
CA ALA A 262 -4.35 -13.52 -11.36
C ALA A 262 -4.73 -13.03 -9.95
N LEU A 263 -4.79 -11.71 -9.73
CA LEU A 263 -5.17 -11.12 -8.45
C LEU A 263 -6.69 -11.18 -8.24
N GLU A 264 -7.49 -11.01 -9.30
CA GLU A 264 -8.94 -11.27 -9.29
C GLU A 264 -9.24 -12.73 -8.96
N ASP A 265 -8.60 -13.68 -9.64
CA ASP A 265 -8.78 -15.12 -9.41
C ASP A 265 -8.42 -15.52 -7.97
N HIS A 266 -7.30 -14.99 -7.47
CA HIS A 266 -6.86 -15.20 -6.09
C HIS A 266 -7.86 -14.62 -5.07
N ALA A 267 -8.41 -13.43 -5.35
CA ALA A 267 -9.40 -12.80 -4.49
C ALA A 267 -10.71 -13.60 -4.45
N VAL A 268 -11.17 -14.13 -5.59
CA VAL A 268 -12.35 -14.99 -5.67
C VAL A 268 -12.16 -16.29 -4.91
N MET A 269 -11.02 -16.96 -5.11
CA MET A 269 -10.67 -18.20 -4.39
C MET A 269 -10.68 -17.97 -2.86
N LEU A 270 -10.06 -16.88 -2.39
CA LEU A 270 -10.07 -16.53 -0.97
C LEU A 270 -11.48 -16.21 -0.45
N ALA A 271 -12.33 -15.57 -1.25
CA ALA A 271 -13.69 -15.22 -0.85
C ALA A 271 -14.59 -16.45 -0.70
N GLN A 272 -14.41 -17.47 -1.55
CA GLN A 272 -15.13 -18.74 -1.51
C GLN A 272 -14.68 -19.68 -0.37
N THR A 273 -13.54 -19.39 0.24
CA THR A 273 -13.02 -20.16 1.38
C THR A 273 -13.86 -19.89 2.64
N PRO A 274 -14.10 -20.90 3.52
CA PRO A 274 -14.82 -20.69 4.78
C PRO A 274 -14.20 -19.60 5.65
N GLU A 275 -15.02 -18.85 6.41
CA GLU A 275 -14.57 -17.66 7.15
C GLU A 275 -13.37 -17.94 8.08
N ALA A 276 -13.36 -19.09 8.76
CA ALA A 276 -12.29 -19.47 9.68
C ALA A 276 -10.93 -19.66 8.97
N GLU A 277 -10.92 -20.24 7.77
CA GLU A 277 -9.72 -20.45 6.96
C GLU A 277 -9.32 -19.17 6.23
N ARG A 278 -10.28 -18.42 5.70
CA ARG A 278 -10.05 -17.11 5.09
C ARG A 278 -9.36 -16.14 6.05
N LYS A 279 -9.74 -16.12 7.34
CA LYS A 279 -9.06 -15.31 8.37
C LYS A 279 -7.58 -15.68 8.56
N ARG A 280 -7.19 -16.93 8.32
CA ARG A 280 -5.79 -17.40 8.42
C ARG A 280 -4.99 -17.09 7.15
N LEU A 281 -5.62 -17.21 5.99
CA LEU A 281 -4.98 -17.01 4.69
C LEU A 281 -4.90 -15.52 4.30
N MET A 282 -5.79 -14.69 4.85
CA MET A 282 -5.80 -13.26 4.57
C MET A 282 -4.54 -12.56 5.09
N PRO A 283 -3.92 -11.67 4.28
CA PRO A 283 -2.85 -10.81 4.76
C PRO A 283 -3.30 -9.94 5.94
N THR A 284 -2.52 -9.97 7.02
CA THR A 284 -2.75 -9.15 8.22
C THR A 284 -2.60 -7.66 7.91
N ASP A 285 -1.65 -7.33 7.03
CA ASP A 285 -1.31 -5.95 6.66
C ASP A 285 -2.39 -5.30 5.78
N ALA A 286 -2.85 -4.12 6.17
CA ALA A 286 -3.77 -3.29 5.39
C ALA A 286 -3.30 -3.06 3.93
N PRO A 287 -2.03 -2.68 3.63
CA PRO A 287 -1.60 -2.43 2.26
C PRO A 287 -1.63 -3.68 1.37
N SER A 288 -1.47 -4.86 1.95
CA SER A 288 -1.51 -6.14 1.23
C SER A 288 -2.95 -6.62 0.99
N ARG A 289 -3.90 -6.21 1.84
CA ARG A 289 -5.31 -6.61 1.76
C ARG A 289 -6.12 -5.75 0.80
N ALA A 290 -5.87 -4.44 0.78
CA ALA A 290 -6.55 -3.49 -0.10
C ALA A 290 -6.63 -3.92 -1.57
N PRO A 291 -5.53 -4.37 -2.24
CA PRO A 291 -5.61 -4.80 -3.64
C PRO A 291 -6.53 -6.01 -3.85
N LEU A 292 -6.59 -6.95 -2.90
CA LEU A 292 -7.46 -8.13 -3.00
C LEU A 292 -8.94 -7.74 -2.94
N ILE A 293 -9.31 -6.81 -2.05
CA ILE A 293 -10.70 -6.35 -1.95
C ILE A 293 -11.11 -5.59 -3.22
N ILE A 294 -10.21 -4.74 -3.74
CA ILE A 294 -10.43 -4.02 -5.01
C ILE A 294 -10.63 -5.00 -6.17
N ALA A 295 -9.84 -6.07 -6.24
CA ALA A 295 -9.96 -7.06 -7.30
C ALA A 295 -11.25 -7.90 -7.19
N ALA A 296 -11.64 -8.31 -5.98
CA ALA A 296 -12.93 -8.96 -5.76
C ALA A 296 -14.09 -8.06 -6.20
N TYR A 297 -14.02 -6.76 -5.89
CA TYR A 297 -15.02 -5.79 -6.34
C TYR A 297 -15.09 -5.68 -7.88
N ARG A 298 -13.93 -5.68 -8.56
CA ARG A 298 -13.88 -5.68 -10.03
C ARG A 298 -14.51 -6.94 -10.61
N HIS A 299 -14.21 -8.11 -10.03
CA HIS A 299 -14.81 -9.38 -10.42
C HIS A 299 -16.33 -9.34 -10.27
N ASP A 300 -16.83 -8.95 -9.09
CA ASP A 300 -18.25 -8.85 -8.80
C ASP A 300 -18.99 -7.94 -9.81
N ARG A 301 -18.41 -6.79 -10.15
CA ARG A 301 -18.97 -5.88 -11.16
C ARG A 301 -19.00 -6.50 -12.56
N ARG A 302 -17.98 -7.29 -12.93
CA ARG A 302 -17.93 -7.98 -14.22
C ARG A 302 -18.99 -9.07 -14.27
N SER A 303 -19.11 -9.89 -13.22
CA SER A 303 -20.12 -10.94 -13.11
C SER A 303 -21.54 -10.40 -13.19
N LEU A 304 -21.83 -9.28 -12.52
CA LEU A 304 -23.13 -8.61 -12.61
C LEU A 304 -23.44 -8.13 -14.03
N ARG A 305 -22.46 -7.52 -14.72
CA ARG A 305 -22.61 -7.09 -16.12
C ARG A 305 -22.85 -8.26 -17.06
N GLU A 306 -22.13 -9.37 -16.85
CA GLU A 306 -22.30 -10.59 -17.65
C GLU A 306 -23.67 -11.25 -17.41
N GLN A 307 -24.15 -11.28 -16.16
CA GLN A 307 -25.49 -11.76 -15.84
C GLN A 307 -26.57 -10.91 -16.52
N GLN A 308 -26.48 -9.58 -16.40
CA GLN A 308 -27.37 -8.65 -17.10
C GLN A 308 -27.33 -8.85 -18.62
N ALA A 309 -26.15 -9.02 -19.21
CA ALA A 309 -26.02 -9.25 -20.65
C ALA A 309 -26.65 -10.59 -21.11
N ARG A 310 -26.61 -11.63 -20.27
CA ARG A 310 -27.25 -12.92 -20.56
C ARG A 310 -28.77 -12.84 -20.44
N GLU A 311 -29.28 -12.04 -19.50
CA GLU A 311 -30.72 -11.82 -19.29
C GLU A 311 -31.35 -10.97 -20.40
N CYS A 312 -30.58 -10.10 -21.06
CA CYS A 312 -31.03 -9.26 -22.19
C CYS A 312 -31.09 -9.98 -23.55
N HIS A 313 -31.48 -11.25 -23.62
CA HIS A 313 -31.70 -11.92 -24.91
C HIS A 313 -32.91 -11.29 -25.63
N GLY A 314 -32.66 -10.60 -26.75
CA GLY A 314 -33.71 -10.05 -27.64
C GLY A 314 -34.00 -8.55 -27.52
N GLY A 315 -33.21 -7.76 -26.80
CA GLY A 315 -33.44 -6.31 -26.65
C GLY A 315 -34.52 -5.95 -25.61
N THR A 316 -34.98 -6.93 -24.84
CA THR A 316 -35.84 -6.73 -23.68
C THR A 316 -35.00 -6.23 -22.50
N GLU A 317 -35.45 -5.17 -21.82
CA GLU A 317 -34.82 -4.71 -20.57
C GLU A 317 -34.81 -5.84 -19.53
N PRO A 318 -33.77 -5.93 -18.68
CA PRO A 318 -33.68 -6.95 -17.65
C PRO A 318 -34.91 -6.87 -16.74
N GLN A 319 -35.48 -8.02 -16.38
CA GLN A 319 -36.60 -8.05 -15.45
C GLN A 319 -36.12 -7.58 -14.07
N ASP A 320 -36.38 -6.33 -13.72
CA ASP A 320 -36.18 -5.82 -12.36
C ASP A 320 -37.19 -6.53 -11.45
N SER A 321 -36.79 -7.67 -10.90
CA SER A 321 -37.56 -8.49 -9.96
C SER A 321 -37.96 -7.74 -8.68
N SER A 322 -37.56 -6.47 -8.52
CA SER A 322 -37.98 -5.61 -7.43
C SER A 322 -39.35 -4.93 -7.62
N LEU A 323 -40.01 -5.05 -8.77
CA LEU A 323 -41.33 -4.44 -9.01
C LEU A 323 -42.55 -5.33 -8.69
N TYR A 324 -42.36 -6.63 -8.40
CA TYR A 324 -43.48 -7.59 -8.26
C TYR A 324 -43.64 -8.25 -6.87
N MET A 325 -43.02 -7.73 -5.81
CA MET A 325 -43.11 -8.34 -4.47
C MET A 325 -43.78 -7.50 -3.38
N GLU A 326 -44.49 -6.40 -3.69
CA GLU A 326 -45.15 -5.60 -2.63
C GLU A 326 -46.59 -5.11 -2.89
N VAL A 327 -47.27 -5.47 -3.99
CA VAL A 327 -48.63 -4.91 -4.24
C VAL A 327 -49.81 -5.83 -3.93
N ASP A 328 -49.65 -7.16 -3.80
CA ASP A 328 -50.83 -8.07 -3.77
C ASP A 328 -51.17 -8.75 -2.43
N MET A 329 -50.66 -8.27 -1.29
CA MET A 329 -51.08 -8.79 0.03
C MET A 329 -51.96 -7.86 0.87
N ARG A 330 -52.48 -6.77 0.29
CA ARG A 330 -53.43 -5.86 0.97
C ARG A 330 -54.76 -5.75 0.24
N ASN A 331 -55.48 -6.86 0.14
CA ASN A 331 -56.96 -6.89 0.16
C ASN A 331 -57.45 -8.33 -0.03
N ARG A 332 -57.54 -9.09 1.06
CA ARG A 332 -58.52 -10.18 1.14
C ARG A 332 -59.65 -9.69 2.04
N PRO A 333 -60.87 -9.44 1.52
CA PRO A 333 -61.99 -9.11 2.37
C PRO A 333 -62.28 -10.28 3.31
N SER A 334 -62.48 -9.95 4.58
CA SER A 334 -62.82 -10.87 5.66
C SER A 334 -64.03 -11.72 5.27
N ARG A 335 -63.89 -13.04 5.44
CA ARG A 335 -64.95 -14.03 5.27
C ARG A 335 -66.12 -13.67 6.21
N PRO A 336 -67.37 -13.49 5.73
CA PRO A 336 -68.49 -13.22 6.61
C PRO A 336 -68.78 -14.46 7.46
N MET A 337 -68.77 -14.27 8.78
CA MET A 337 -69.21 -15.27 9.75
C MET A 337 -70.72 -15.47 9.59
N SER A 338 -71.14 -16.67 9.20
CA SER A 338 -72.54 -17.10 9.35
C SER A 338 -72.68 -17.91 10.64
N ARG A 339 -73.49 -17.42 11.57
CA ARG A 339 -74.26 -18.15 12.60
C ARG A 339 -75.45 -17.25 13.02
N PRO A 340 -76.60 -17.79 13.46
CA PRO A 340 -76.95 -19.19 13.69
C PRO A 340 -77.73 -19.85 12.54
#